data_AF-A0A8S2KH77-F1
#
_entry.id   AF-A0A8S2KH77-F1
#
_cell.length_a   1.000
_cell.length_b   1.000
_cell.length_c   1.000
_cell.angle_alpha   90.00
_cell.angle_beta   90.00
_cell.angle_gamma   90.00
#
_symmetry.space_group_name_H-M   'P 1'
#
loop_
_entity.id
_entity.type
_entity.pdbx_description
1 polymer ?
#
loop_
_entity_poly.entity_id
_entity_poly.type
_entity_poly.pdbx_seq_one_letter_code
_entity_poly.pdbx_strand_id
1 'polypeptide(L)'
;LVEISWFTQENSNPLPAYIAAVYLTERKTVPQLLARISRPIAIRPSIETQRSILQTLSAQQTSQGIDDDLEVASTSIRIPLQCPAMRIRMRAPGRATTCKHVHCFDLEGYLRMNEKKPTWLCPVCNKQALYTDLFIDQFFIDIINKCSTNVQAIEYEINGQWKPIEQEKLSRRAQRERETYKADSTSNGKSSMDTDRFNDDDFDDERTFMKSAEREVSPAIHDNIPIIELDDD
;
A
#
# COMPACT_ATOMS: atom_id res chain seq x y z
N LEU A 1 -20.51 37.71 10.94
CA LEU A 1 -19.22 38.37 11.25
C LEU A 1 -18.17 37.29 11.48
N VAL A 2 -16.95 37.47 10.99
CA VAL A 2 -15.79 36.65 11.39
C VAL A 2 -14.92 37.54 12.28
N GLU A 3 -14.69 37.12 13.51
CA GLU A 3 -13.84 37.81 14.48
C GLU A 3 -12.60 36.94 14.74
N ILE A 4 -11.41 37.53 14.73
CA ILE A 4 -10.14 36.82 14.93
C ILE A 4 -9.37 37.53 16.05
N SER A 5 -9.14 36.81 17.14
CA SER A 5 -8.38 37.27 18.31
C SER A 5 -7.18 36.36 18.52
N TRP A 6 -6.01 36.93 18.78
CA TRP A 6 -4.78 36.16 19.03
C TRP A 6 -3.96 36.78 20.17
N PHE A 7 -3.08 35.97 20.76
CA PHE A 7 -2.15 36.37 21.80
C PHE A 7 -0.75 35.87 21.42
N THR A 8 0.28 36.64 21.72
CA THR A 8 1.68 36.26 21.45
C THR A 8 2.51 36.47 22.70
N GLN A 9 3.31 35.49 23.07
CA GLN A 9 4.19 35.57 24.23
C GLN A 9 5.47 36.34 23.85
N GLU A 10 5.80 37.40 24.59
CA GLU A 10 6.84 38.39 24.26
C GLU A 10 8.27 37.82 24.10
N ASN A 11 8.53 36.59 24.53
CA ASN A 11 9.88 36.01 24.57
C ASN A 11 10.34 35.35 23.26
N SER A 12 9.51 35.29 22.22
CA SER A 12 9.92 34.82 20.89
C SER A 12 10.57 35.95 20.09
N ASN A 13 11.85 35.80 19.74
CA ASN A 13 12.56 36.76 18.88
C ASN A 13 13.09 36.04 17.62
N PRO A 14 12.59 36.36 16.41
CA PRO A 14 11.60 37.39 16.11
C PRO A 14 10.18 37.05 16.59
N LEU A 15 9.36 38.08 16.80
CA LEU A 15 7.94 37.92 17.10
C LEU A 15 7.23 37.21 15.91
N PRO A 16 6.36 36.22 16.16
CA PRO A 16 5.60 35.57 15.10
C PRO A 16 4.59 36.53 14.47
N ALA A 17 4.63 36.62 13.14
CA ALA A 17 3.62 37.31 12.34
C ALA A 17 2.56 36.30 11.88
N TYR A 18 1.28 36.68 11.93
CA TYR A 18 0.15 35.85 11.51
C TYR A 18 -0.56 36.49 10.32
N ILE A 19 -1.07 35.65 9.42
CA ILE A 19 -1.87 36.06 8.26
C ILE A 19 -3.15 35.23 8.28
N ALA A 20 -4.31 35.88 8.15
CA ALA A 20 -5.60 35.23 7.97
C ALA A 20 -6.16 35.58 6.59
N ALA A 21 -6.72 34.60 5.91
CA ALA A 21 -7.35 34.78 4.60
C ALA A 21 -8.60 33.91 4.49
N VAL A 22 -9.62 34.41 3.80
CA VAL A 22 -10.88 33.71 3.55
C VAL A 22 -10.98 33.45 2.05
N TYR A 23 -11.20 32.19 1.67
CA TYR A 23 -11.31 31.76 0.28
C TYR A 23 -12.64 31.08 0.05
N LEU A 24 -13.28 31.39 -1.08
CA LEU A 24 -14.33 30.54 -1.63
C LEU A 24 -13.65 29.35 -2.33
N THR A 25 -13.96 28.14 -1.89
CA THR A 25 -13.36 26.91 -2.44
C THR A 25 -14.43 25.91 -2.82
N GLU A 26 -14.13 25.07 -3.80
CA GLU A 26 -14.99 23.94 -4.18
C GLU A 26 -14.43 22.66 -3.55
N ARG A 27 -15.25 21.99 -2.73
CA ARG A 27 -14.88 20.68 -2.17
C ARG A 27 -14.86 19.63 -3.28
N LYS A 28 -13.71 18.99 -3.47
CA LYS A 28 -13.57 17.83 -4.36
C LYS A 28 -13.79 16.54 -3.59
N THR A 29 -14.54 15.64 -4.20
CA THR A 29 -14.80 14.29 -3.67
C THR A 29 -13.68 13.33 -4.09
N VAL A 30 -13.52 12.22 -3.36
CA VAL A 30 -12.55 11.18 -3.73
C VAL A 30 -12.72 10.66 -5.17
N PRO A 31 -13.94 10.36 -5.66
CA PRO A 31 -14.13 9.96 -7.06
C PRO A 31 -13.66 11.01 -8.07
N GLN A 32 -13.91 12.30 -7.82
CA GLN A 32 -13.45 13.39 -8.69
C GLN A 32 -11.92 13.50 -8.70
N LEU A 33 -11.27 13.33 -7.54
CA LEU A 33 -9.82 13.35 -7.43
C LEU A 33 -9.18 12.12 -8.08
N LEU A 34 -9.79 10.95 -7.94
CA LEU A 34 -9.32 9.73 -8.58
C LEU A 34 -9.44 9.82 -10.10
N ALA A 35 -10.59 10.27 -10.61
CA ALA A 35 -10.81 10.49 -12.05
C ALA A 35 -9.80 11.45 -12.68
N ARG A 36 -9.28 12.42 -11.91
CA ARG A 36 -8.20 13.31 -12.36
C ARG A 36 -6.85 12.59 -12.47
N ILE A 37 -6.50 11.73 -11.51
CA ILE A 37 -5.25 10.92 -11.55
C ILE A 37 -5.36 9.81 -12.62
N SER A 38 -6.57 9.33 -12.93
CA SER A 38 -6.81 8.37 -14.01
C SER A 38 -6.62 8.94 -15.42
N ARG A 39 -6.31 10.24 -15.56
CA ARG A 39 -5.97 10.82 -16.87
C ARG A 39 -4.57 10.35 -17.30
N PRO A 40 -4.32 10.19 -18.62
CA PRO A 40 -3.05 9.67 -19.13
C PRO A 40 -1.78 10.36 -18.59
N ILE A 41 -1.85 11.65 -18.27
CA ILE A 41 -0.72 12.42 -17.73
C ILE A 41 -0.19 11.91 -16.38
N ALA A 42 -1.03 11.24 -15.58
CA ALA A 42 -0.66 10.70 -14.28
C ALA A 42 -0.62 9.16 -14.28
N ILE A 43 -0.52 8.55 -15.47
CA ILE A 43 -0.31 7.11 -15.62
C ILE A 43 1.17 6.86 -15.90
N ARG A 44 1.81 6.08 -15.05
CA ARG A 44 3.17 5.59 -15.27
C ARG A 44 3.15 4.41 -16.24
N PRO A 45 3.88 4.46 -17.36
CA PRO A 45 3.95 3.35 -18.31
C PRO A 45 4.58 2.09 -17.69
N SER A 46 4.12 0.91 -18.13
CA SER A 46 4.54 -0.38 -17.57
C SER A 46 6.06 -0.58 -17.62
N ILE A 47 6.71 -0.15 -18.71
CA ILE A 47 8.15 -0.28 -18.93
C ILE A 47 8.99 0.43 -17.85
N GLU A 48 8.51 1.54 -17.30
CA GLU A 48 9.23 2.27 -16.26
C GLU A 48 9.19 1.56 -14.91
N THR A 49 8.07 0.90 -14.62
CA THR A 49 7.92 0.09 -13.41
C THR A 49 8.76 -1.18 -13.53
N GLN A 50 8.71 -1.85 -14.67
CA GLN A 50 9.55 -3.03 -14.94
C GLN A 50 11.04 -2.69 -14.79
N ARG A 51 11.49 -1.55 -15.34
CA ARG A 51 12.88 -1.08 -15.18
C ARG A 51 13.22 -0.84 -13.70
N SER A 52 12.34 -0.19 -12.95
CA SER A 52 12.55 0.07 -11.51
C SER A 52 12.64 -1.22 -10.69
N ILE A 53 11.84 -2.24 -11.04
CA ILE A 53 11.91 -3.57 -10.41
C ILE A 53 13.25 -4.24 -10.71
N LEU A 54 13.67 -4.27 -11.98
CA LEU A 54 14.96 -4.86 -12.38
C LEU A 54 16.15 -4.17 -11.71
N GLN A 55 16.14 -2.84 -11.60
CA GLN A 55 17.17 -2.08 -10.88
C GLN A 55 17.23 -2.44 -9.39
N THR A 56 16.07 -2.66 -8.77
CA THR A 56 15.98 -3.08 -7.37
C THR A 56 16.58 -4.47 -7.19
N LEU A 57 16.26 -5.41 -8.10
CA LEU A 57 16.82 -6.77 -8.10
C LEU A 57 18.35 -6.76 -8.30
N SER A 58 18.86 -6.00 -9.28
CA SER A 58 20.30 -5.92 -9.52
C SER A 58 21.07 -5.32 -8.33
N ALA A 59 20.51 -4.30 -7.67
CA ALA A 59 21.13 -3.69 -6.51
C ALA A 59 21.27 -4.69 -5.34
N GLN A 60 20.25 -5.53 -5.11
CA GLN A 60 20.27 -6.56 -4.08
C GLN A 60 21.39 -7.59 -4.29
N GLN A 61 21.71 -7.93 -5.56
CA GLN A 61 22.81 -8.85 -5.88
C GLN A 61 24.19 -8.25 -5.55
N THR A 62 24.38 -6.95 -5.81
CA THR A 62 25.67 -6.28 -5.57
C THR A 62 25.98 -6.02 -4.09
N SER A 63 24.95 -5.81 -3.26
CA SER A 63 25.15 -5.56 -1.83
C SER A 63 25.50 -6.80 -1.00
N GLN A 64 25.24 -8.00 -1.53
CA GLN A 64 25.46 -9.26 -0.83
C GLN A 64 26.81 -9.92 -1.17
N GLY A 65 27.65 -9.31 -2.00
CA GLY A 65 28.97 -9.83 -2.39
C GLY A 65 30.14 -9.36 -1.52
N ILE A 66 29.90 -8.86 -0.31
CA ILE A 66 30.96 -8.29 0.56
C ILE A 66 31.26 -9.19 1.77
N ASP A 67 30.36 -10.10 2.17
CA ASP A 67 30.62 -11.05 3.26
C ASP A 67 30.54 -12.48 2.75
N ASP A 68 31.65 -13.20 2.95
CA ASP A 68 31.87 -14.62 2.68
C ASP A 68 30.78 -15.51 3.33
N ASP A 69 30.45 -16.63 2.66
CA ASP A 69 29.77 -17.84 3.16
C ASP A 69 28.24 -18.04 3.18
N LEU A 70 27.37 -17.22 2.55
CA LEU A 70 25.96 -17.65 2.30
C LEU A 70 25.38 -17.08 0.98
N GLU A 71 25.60 -17.82 -0.10
CA GLU A 71 25.21 -17.50 -1.49
C GLU A 71 23.69 -17.74 -1.73
N VAL A 72 22.86 -16.71 -1.55
CA VAL A 72 21.54 -16.66 -2.21
C VAL A 72 21.26 -15.22 -2.67
N ALA A 73 21.84 -14.86 -3.81
CA ALA A 73 21.41 -13.67 -4.56
C ALA A 73 19.94 -13.86 -4.96
N SER A 74 19.04 -13.03 -4.44
CA SER A 74 17.61 -13.11 -4.79
C SER A 74 17.42 -12.81 -6.27
N THR A 75 17.04 -13.82 -7.06
CA THR A 75 16.77 -13.69 -8.50
C THR A 75 15.36 -13.21 -8.81
N SER A 76 14.52 -13.10 -7.78
CA SER A 76 13.14 -12.65 -7.86
C SER A 76 12.74 -11.74 -6.71
N ILE A 77 11.65 -10.99 -6.89
CA ILE A 77 11.01 -10.18 -5.86
C ILE A 77 9.53 -10.53 -5.80
N ARG A 78 9.04 -10.72 -4.59
CA ARG A 78 7.62 -10.90 -4.32
C ARG A 78 6.92 -9.55 -4.19
N ILE A 79 5.87 -9.35 -4.97
CA ILE A 79 5.08 -8.11 -4.95
C ILE A 79 3.61 -8.42 -4.61
N PRO A 80 3.08 -7.91 -3.49
CA PRO A 80 1.67 -8.10 -3.14
C PRO A 80 0.74 -7.31 -4.08
N LEU A 81 -0.43 -7.91 -4.38
CA LEU A 81 -1.54 -7.27 -5.10
C LEU A 81 -2.61 -6.71 -4.15
N GLN A 82 -2.42 -6.92 -2.84
CA GLN A 82 -3.24 -6.33 -1.78
C GLN A 82 -2.65 -5.01 -1.31
N CYS A 83 -3.51 -4.03 -1.04
CA CYS A 83 -3.12 -2.75 -0.49
C CYS A 83 -2.62 -2.92 0.95
N PRO A 84 -1.42 -2.42 1.30
CA PRO A 84 -0.87 -2.56 2.65
C PRO A 84 -1.71 -1.82 3.72
N ALA A 85 -2.28 -0.67 3.36
CA ALA A 85 -3.11 0.14 4.26
C ALA A 85 -4.53 -0.43 4.41
N MET A 86 -5.13 -0.91 3.32
CA MET A 86 -6.55 -1.25 3.29
C MET A 86 -6.83 -2.74 3.44
N ARG A 87 -5.82 -3.61 3.32
CA ARG A 87 -5.94 -5.08 3.36
C ARG A 87 -6.92 -5.67 2.33
N ILE A 88 -7.30 -4.88 1.32
CA ILE A 88 -8.13 -5.30 0.17
C ILE A 88 -7.27 -5.43 -1.09
N ARG A 89 -7.77 -6.16 -2.09
CA ARG A 89 -7.14 -6.18 -3.43
C ARG A 89 -7.19 -4.77 -4.02
N MET A 90 -6.07 -4.29 -4.53
CA MET A 90 -5.99 -2.97 -5.16
C MET A 90 -6.90 -2.90 -6.39
N ARG A 91 -7.60 -1.78 -6.55
CA ARG A 91 -8.35 -1.43 -7.77
C ARG A 91 -7.62 -0.35 -8.55
N ALA A 92 -7.07 0.64 -7.85
CA ALA A 92 -6.25 1.70 -8.42
C ALA A 92 -4.83 1.63 -7.83
N PRO A 93 -3.97 0.70 -8.28
CA PRO A 93 -2.59 0.61 -7.83
C PRO A 93 -1.83 1.88 -8.22
N GLY A 94 -1.30 2.56 -7.22
CA GLY A 94 -0.46 3.72 -7.42
C GLY A 94 0.52 3.94 -6.29
N ARG A 95 1.42 4.90 -6.51
CA ARG A 95 2.39 5.40 -5.52
C ARG A 95 2.78 6.82 -5.90
N ALA A 96 3.54 7.50 -5.04
CA ALA A 96 4.04 8.83 -5.33
C ALA A 96 5.38 8.78 -6.06
N THR A 97 5.69 9.78 -6.88
CA THR A 97 6.99 9.96 -7.56
C THR A 97 8.17 10.05 -6.58
N THR A 98 7.92 10.48 -5.35
CA THR A 98 8.88 10.53 -4.23
C THR A 98 9.24 9.16 -3.64
N CYS A 99 8.48 8.11 -3.97
CA CYS A 99 8.68 6.77 -3.45
C CYS A 99 9.85 6.06 -4.15
N LYS A 100 10.76 5.47 -3.37
CA LYS A 100 11.88 4.65 -3.89
C LYS A 100 11.57 3.14 -3.94
N HIS A 101 10.46 2.71 -3.37
CA HIS A 101 10.03 1.30 -3.37
C HIS A 101 9.13 1.01 -4.58
N VAL A 102 9.05 -0.26 -4.98
CA VAL A 102 8.20 -0.75 -6.08
C VAL A 102 6.76 -1.04 -5.68
N HIS A 103 6.49 -1.21 -4.39
CA HIS A 103 5.16 -1.58 -3.91
C HIS A 103 4.14 -0.45 -4.10
N CYS A 104 2.98 -0.79 -4.66
CA CYS A 104 1.86 0.13 -4.78
C CYS A 104 0.91 0.04 -3.58
N PHE A 105 0.06 1.03 -3.43
CA PHE A 105 -1.11 1.03 -2.57
C PHE A 105 -2.34 1.45 -3.38
N ASP A 106 -3.53 1.21 -2.83
CA ASP A 106 -4.77 1.60 -3.50
C ASP A 106 -5.01 3.12 -3.35
N LEU A 107 -5.05 3.84 -4.47
CA LEU A 107 -5.20 5.29 -4.47
C LEU A 107 -6.57 5.74 -3.96
N GLU A 108 -7.64 4.99 -4.20
CA GLU A 108 -8.97 5.36 -3.70
C GLU A 108 -9.00 5.29 -2.17
N GLY A 109 -8.52 4.18 -1.59
CA GLY A 109 -8.36 4.03 -0.15
C GLY A 109 -7.43 5.09 0.46
N TYR A 110 -6.33 5.40 -0.22
CA TYR A 110 -5.39 6.44 0.19
C TYR A 110 -6.02 7.84 0.24
N LEU A 111 -6.81 8.20 -0.77
CA LEU A 111 -7.52 9.48 -0.81
C LEU A 111 -8.58 9.56 0.29
N ARG A 112 -9.33 8.47 0.57
CA ARG A 112 -10.29 8.41 1.68
C ARG A 112 -9.62 8.57 3.05
N MET A 113 -8.44 7.99 3.23
CA MET A 113 -7.64 8.18 4.45
C MET A 113 -7.26 9.65 4.64
N ASN A 114 -6.79 10.31 3.58
CA ASN A 114 -6.40 11.72 3.63
C ASN A 114 -7.58 12.69 3.73
N GLU A 115 -8.76 12.30 3.25
CA GLU A 115 -10.00 13.07 3.48
C GLU A 115 -10.36 13.11 4.97
N LYS A 116 -10.15 11.99 5.70
CA LYS A 116 -10.40 11.92 7.15
C LYS A 116 -9.28 12.58 7.96
N LYS A 117 -8.03 12.28 7.63
CA LYS A 117 -6.83 12.81 8.31
C LYS A 117 -5.74 13.08 7.27
N PRO A 118 -5.51 14.35 6.87
CA PRO A 118 -4.62 14.69 5.76
C PRO A 118 -3.14 14.62 6.17
N THR A 119 -2.62 13.41 6.36
CA THR A 119 -1.20 13.20 6.70
C THR A 119 -0.30 13.30 5.47
N TRP A 120 -0.80 12.91 4.29
CA TRP A 120 -0.06 12.87 3.02
C TRP A 120 1.26 12.10 3.11
N LEU A 121 1.28 11.03 3.89
CA LEU A 121 2.43 10.12 4.05
C LEU A 121 2.15 8.80 3.34
N CYS A 122 3.14 8.28 2.61
CA CYS A 122 3.06 7.01 1.92
C CYS A 122 2.89 5.87 2.95
N PRO A 123 1.87 5.00 2.80
CA PRO A 123 1.63 3.91 3.75
C PRO A 123 2.68 2.78 3.69
N VAL A 124 3.61 2.83 2.73
CA VAL A 124 4.68 1.83 2.58
C VAL A 124 5.99 2.32 3.18
N CYS A 125 6.40 3.55 2.87
CA CYS A 125 7.72 4.08 3.27
C CYS A 125 7.68 5.32 4.15
N ASN A 126 6.49 5.78 4.54
CA ASN A 126 6.27 6.95 5.39
C ASN A 126 6.87 8.28 4.86
N LYS A 127 7.24 8.34 3.57
CA LYS A 127 7.67 9.57 2.90
C LYS A 127 6.48 10.38 2.43
N GLN A 128 6.69 11.67 2.24
CA GLN A 128 5.68 12.57 1.69
C GLN A 128 5.18 12.09 0.32
N ALA A 129 3.86 12.01 0.18
CA ALA A 129 3.15 11.54 -1.00
C ALA A 129 1.96 12.48 -1.25
N LEU A 130 2.25 13.71 -1.68
CA LEU A 130 1.21 14.69 -1.96
C LEU A 130 0.34 14.24 -3.13
N TYR A 131 -0.89 14.76 -3.18
CA TYR A 131 -1.81 14.50 -4.30
C TYR A 131 -1.18 14.73 -5.67
N THR A 132 -0.37 15.78 -5.82
CA THR A 132 0.32 16.16 -7.07
C THR A 132 1.39 15.17 -7.51
N ASP A 133 1.90 14.36 -6.58
CA ASP A 133 2.97 13.40 -6.83
C ASP A 133 2.43 12.00 -7.12
N LEU A 134 1.11 11.77 -6.97
CA LEU A 134 0.48 10.47 -7.16
C LEU A 134 0.36 10.13 -8.64
N PHE A 135 0.67 8.88 -8.97
CA PHE A 135 0.44 8.30 -10.29
C PHE A 135 -0.19 6.90 -10.17
N ILE A 136 -0.93 6.49 -11.21
CA ILE A 136 -1.39 5.11 -11.39
C ILE A 136 -0.31 4.31 -12.12
N ASP A 137 -0.05 3.09 -11.66
CA ASP A 137 0.98 2.23 -12.22
C ASP A 137 0.35 1.23 -13.21
N GLN A 138 0.55 1.46 -14.52
CA GLN A 138 -0.08 0.66 -15.57
C GLN A 138 0.32 -0.81 -15.51
N PHE A 139 1.57 -1.09 -15.11
CA PHE A 139 2.06 -2.46 -14.99
C PHE A 139 1.20 -3.27 -14.00
N PHE A 140 0.87 -2.68 -12.86
CA PHE A 140 0.06 -3.34 -11.85
C PHE A 140 -1.43 -3.39 -12.22
N ILE A 141 -1.95 -2.40 -12.95
CA ILE A 141 -3.30 -2.51 -13.56
C ILE A 141 -3.38 -3.76 -14.43
N ASP A 142 -2.42 -3.93 -15.34
CA ASP A 142 -2.38 -5.06 -16.27
C ASP A 142 -2.30 -6.40 -15.53
N ILE A 143 -1.46 -6.50 -14.49
CA ILE A 143 -1.34 -7.71 -13.67
C ILE A 143 -2.63 -8.01 -12.92
N ILE A 144 -3.22 -7.01 -12.26
CA ILE A 144 -4.44 -7.19 -11.45
C ILE A 144 -5.58 -7.69 -12.32
N ASN A 145 -5.66 -7.23 -13.58
CA ASN A 145 -6.65 -7.65 -14.56
C ASN A 145 -6.38 -9.04 -15.15
N LYS A 146 -5.09 -9.44 -15.28
CA LYS A 146 -4.70 -10.77 -15.78
C LYS A 146 -4.77 -11.87 -14.72
N CYS A 147 -4.61 -11.53 -13.44
CA CYS A 147 -4.65 -12.48 -12.35
C CYS A 147 -6.06 -12.74 -11.85
N SER A 148 -6.38 -14.00 -11.52
CA SER A 148 -7.60 -14.35 -10.81
C SER A 148 -7.68 -13.69 -9.42
N THR A 149 -8.90 -13.57 -8.90
CA THR A 149 -9.20 -12.84 -7.66
C THR A 149 -8.54 -13.44 -6.41
N ASN A 150 -8.25 -14.74 -6.40
CA ASN A 150 -7.57 -15.48 -5.32
C ASN A 150 -6.05 -15.26 -5.27
N VAL A 151 -5.43 -14.70 -6.31
CA VAL A 151 -3.99 -14.39 -6.30
C VAL A 151 -3.73 -13.17 -5.43
N GLN A 152 -2.88 -13.32 -4.41
CA GLN A 152 -2.56 -12.23 -3.46
C GLN A 152 -1.22 -11.55 -3.76
N ALA A 153 -0.33 -12.21 -4.51
CA ALA A 153 0.99 -11.70 -4.84
C ALA A 153 1.50 -12.33 -6.14
N ILE A 154 2.41 -11.61 -6.79
CA ILE A 154 3.20 -12.13 -7.91
C ILE A 154 4.66 -12.26 -7.48
N GLU A 155 5.39 -13.10 -8.19
CA GLU A 155 6.84 -13.17 -8.16
C GLU A 155 7.37 -12.61 -9.50
N TYR A 156 8.22 -11.58 -9.43
CA TYR A 156 8.87 -10.96 -10.60
C TYR A 156 10.34 -11.34 -10.62
N GLU A 157 10.81 -11.89 -11.73
CA GLU A 157 12.15 -12.45 -11.90
C GLU A 157 13.08 -11.46 -12.64
N ILE A 158 14.40 -11.63 -12.46
CA ILE A 158 15.43 -10.79 -13.11
C ILE A 158 15.44 -10.88 -14.64
N ASN A 159 14.89 -11.95 -15.21
CA ASN A 159 14.67 -12.10 -16.65
C ASN A 159 13.51 -11.21 -17.18
N GLY A 160 12.84 -10.46 -16.30
CA GLY A 160 11.72 -9.59 -16.65
C GLY A 160 10.36 -10.29 -16.70
N GLN A 161 10.30 -11.59 -16.39
CA GLN A 161 9.05 -12.35 -16.33
C GLN A 161 8.42 -12.25 -14.95
N TRP A 162 7.11 -12.45 -14.89
CA TRP A 162 6.38 -12.54 -13.62
C TRP A 162 5.41 -13.72 -13.64
N LYS A 163 5.15 -14.28 -12.46
CA LYS A 163 4.19 -15.36 -12.27
C LYS A 163 3.33 -15.15 -11.02
N PRO A 164 2.04 -15.55 -11.03
CA PRO A 164 1.22 -15.60 -9.83
C PRO A 164 1.81 -16.53 -8.77
N ILE A 165 1.71 -16.14 -7.50
CA ILE A 165 2.02 -17.05 -6.39
C ILE A 165 0.76 -17.80 -6.02
N GLU A 166 0.68 -19.08 -6.39
CA GLU A 166 -0.41 -19.97 -6.01
C GLU A 166 -0.38 -20.27 -4.50
N GLN A 167 -1.55 -20.27 -3.86
CA GLN A 167 -1.71 -20.43 -2.40
C GLN A 167 -1.11 -21.73 -1.86
N GLU A 168 -0.92 -22.75 -2.70
CA GLU A 168 -0.38 -24.05 -2.31
C GLU A 168 1.06 -24.00 -1.77
N LYS A 169 1.84 -22.97 -2.10
CA LYS A 169 3.19 -22.78 -1.54
C LYS A 169 3.19 -22.10 -0.17
N LEU A 170 2.14 -21.35 0.16
CA LEU A 170 1.98 -20.69 1.46
C LEU A 170 1.55 -21.67 2.55
N SER A 171 0.64 -22.58 2.23
CA SER A 171 0.23 -23.66 3.14
C SER A 171 1.39 -24.60 3.44
N ARG A 172 2.17 -25.02 2.43
CA ARG A 172 3.35 -25.88 2.63
C ARG A 172 4.46 -25.22 3.44
N ARG A 173 4.72 -23.91 3.26
CA ARG A 173 5.72 -23.18 4.08
C ARG A 173 5.25 -22.98 5.52
N ALA A 174 4.01 -22.54 5.72
CA ALA A 174 3.42 -22.39 7.05
C ALA A 174 3.22 -23.74 7.78
N GLN A 175 3.10 -24.83 7.03
CA GLN A 175 3.07 -26.19 7.55
C GLN A 175 4.47 -26.66 7.93
N ARG A 176 5.49 -26.44 7.10
CA ARG A 176 6.89 -26.72 7.44
C ARG A 176 7.36 -25.95 8.66
N GLU A 177 7.00 -24.66 8.77
CA GLU A 177 7.30 -23.83 9.94
C GLU A 177 6.60 -24.35 11.21
N ARG A 178 5.34 -24.80 11.11
CA ARG A 178 4.63 -25.45 12.24
C ARG A 178 5.19 -26.83 12.60
N GLU A 179 5.68 -27.58 11.63
CA GLU A 179 6.30 -28.89 11.82
C GLU A 179 7.68 -28.76 12.49
N THR A 180 8.46 -27.72 12.16
CA THR A 180 9.71 -27.40 12.86
C THR A 180 9.49 -26.99 14.31
N TYR A 181 8.44 -26.20 14.62
CA TYR A 181 8.09 -25.85 16.00
C TYR A 181 7.60 -27.06 16.82
N LYS A 182 6.99 -28.07 16.17
CA LYS A 182 6.59 -29.32 16.85
C LYS A 182 7.75 -30.29 17.06
N ALA A 183 8.69 -30.36 16.12
CA ALA A 183 9.86 -31.24 16.23
C ALA A 183 10.74 -30.90 17.44
N ASP A 184 10.87 -29.61 17.78
CA ASP A 184 11.69 -29.14 18.91
C ASP A 184 11.05 -29.42 20.29
N SER A 185 9.73 -29.68 20.33
CA SER A 185 8.99 -29.98 21.56
C SER A 185 9.02 -31.47 21.97
N THR A 186 9.69 -32.34 21.20
CA THR A 186 9.63 -33.80 21.43
C THR A 186 10.96 -34.44 21.89
N SER A 187 11.99 -33.64 22.23
CA SER A 187 13.20 -34.17 22.87
C SER A 187 13.46 -33.56 24.25
N ASN A 188 13.33 -34.43 25.25
CA ASN A 188 13.84 -34.36 26.63
C ASN A 188 13.17 -33.44 27.66
N GLY A 189 12.38 -34.08 28.54
CA GLY A 189 12.88 -34.40 29.89
C GLY A 189 12.68 -33.38 31.01
N LYS A 190 11.58 -33.56 31.75
CA LYS A 190 11.39 -33.38 33.22
C LYS A 190 12.10 -32.20 33.91
N SER A 191 11.30 -31.21 34.33
CA SER A 191 11.37 -30.67 35.71
C SER A 191 10.06 -29.96 36.12
N SER A 192 9.53 -30.43 37.26
CA SER A 192 8.72 -29.80 38.32
C SER A 192 8.37 -28.29 38.31
N MET A 193 7.15 -28.01 38.80
CA MET A 193 6.61 -26.75 39.41
C MET A 193 6.43 -25.55 38.46
N ASP A 194 5.37 -24.74 38.49
CA ASP A 194 4.23 -24.57 39.40
C ASP A 194 3.03 -24.06 38.58
N THR A 195 1.82 -24.37 39.03
CA THR A 195 0.59 -23.78 38.50
C THR A 195 0.43 -22.36 39.00
N ASP A 196 0.38 -21.37 38.11
CA ASP A 196 -0.28 -20.11 38.43
C ASP A 196 -1.25 -19.66 37.35
N ARG A 197 -2.40 -19.25 37.88
CA ARG A 197 -3.66 -18.92 37.23
C ARG A 197 -3.55 -17.59 36.50
N PHE A 198 -4.22 -17.57 35.36
CA PHE A 198 -4.82 -16.43 34.66
C PHE A 198 -4.91 -15.11 35.43
N ASN A 199 -4.46 -14.04 34.78
CA ASN A 199 -5.18 -12.76 34.67
C ASN A 199 -4.66 -12.04 33.41
N ASP A 200 -5.29 -12.31 32.27
CA ASP A 200 -5.20 -11.46 31.07
C ASP A 200 -6.39 -10.49 31.12
N ASP A 201 -6.27 -9.45 31.94
CA ASP A 201 -7.02 -8.22 31.72
C ASP A 201 -6.18 -7.31 30.81
N ASP A 202 -6.86 -6.72 29.84
CA ASP A 202 -6.48 -5.48 29.12
C ASP A 202 -5.74 -5.62 27.78
N PHE A 203 -6.47 -5.96 26.71
CA PHE A 203 -6.20 -5.40 25.37
C PHE A 203 -7.43 -5.48 24.46
N ASP A 204 -8.40 -4.59 24.64
CA ASP A 204 -9.56 -4.52 23.75
C ASP A 204 -9.88 -3.06 23.39
N ASP A 205 -9.13 -2.46 22.44
CA ASP A 205 -9.55 -1.17 21.83
C ASP A 205 -9.04 -0.87 20.40
N GLU A 206 -9.09 -1.84 19.46
CA GLU A 206 -8.87 -1.52 18.03
C GLU A 206 -9.80 -2.23 17.03
N ARG A 207 -10.75 -3.05 17.48
CA ARG A 207 -11.59 -3.87 16.58
C ARG A 207 -12.90 -3.19 16.15
N THR A 208 -13.22 -2.03 16.70
CA THR A 208 -14.54 -1.39 16.53
C THR A 208 -14.65 -0.53 15.26
N PHE A 209 -13.53 -0.22 14.59
CA PHE A 209 -13.53 0.68 13.42
C PHE A 209 -13.91 0.01 12.09
N MET A 210 -13.73 -1.32 11.95
CA MET A 210 -13.87 -1.98 10.64
C MET A 210 -15.24 -2.60 10.36
N LYS A 211 -16.11 -2.80 11.35
CA LYS A 211 -17.43 -3.43 11.15
C LYS A 211 -18.49 -2.50 10.55
N SER A 212 -18.25 -1.19 10.51
CA SER A 212 -19.22 -0.20 10.02
C SER A 212 -19.18 -0.02 8.50
N ALA A 213 -18.16 -0.56 7.81
CA ALA A 213 -17.95 -0.35 6.37
C ALA A 213 -18.58 -1.43 5.47
N GLU A 214 -19.10 -2.51 6.02
CA GLU A 214 -19.60 -3.66 5.25
C GLU A 214 -21.12 -3.63 4.99
N ARG A 215 -21.86 -2.61 5.47
CA ARG A 215 -23.33 -2.62 5.44
C ARG A 215 -24.02 -1.78 4.36
N GLU A 216 -23.30 -1.08 3.48
CA GLU A 216 -23.96 -0.32 2.40
C GLU A 216 -23.26 -0.50 1.05
N VAL A 217 -23.53 -1.63 0.37
CA VAL A 217 -23.39 -1.71 -1.09
C VAL A 217 -24.58 -2.50 -1.64
N SER A 218 -25.57 -1.78 -2.18
CA SER A 218 -26.54 -2.37 -3.11
C SER A 218 -25.99 -2.31 -4.55
N PRO A 219 -26.32 -3.27 -5.42
CA PRO A 219 -25.76 -3.36 -6.77
C PRO A 219 -26.68 -2.71 -7.82
N ALA A 220 -26.19 -1.65 -8.46
CA ALA A 220 -26.54 -1.19 -9.81
C ALA A 220 -25.40 -0.20 -10.16
N ILE A 221 -24.76 -0.21 -11.32
CA ILE A 221 -25.31 0.05 -12.64
C ILE A 221 -24.44 -0.69 -13.66
N HIS A 222 -25.07 -1.55 -14.46
CA HIS A 222 -24.58 -2.00 -15.75
C HIS A 222 -24.95 -0.97 -16.82
N ASP A 223 -24.06 -0.82 -17.80
CA ASP A 223 -24.30 -0.32 -19.17
C ASP A 223 -24.36 1.20 -19.41
N ASN A 224 -23.30 1.71 -20.04
CA ASN A 224 -23.30 2.48 -21.32
C ASN A 224 -22.07 3.39 -21.40
N ILE A 225 -21.00 2.90 -22.05
CA ILE A 225 -19.90 3.76 -22.53
C ILE A 225 -20.19 4.03 -24.02
N PRO A 226 -20.42 5.28 -24.45
CA PRO A 226 -20.52 5.59 -25.86
C PRO A 226 -19.13 5.56 -26.51
N ILE A 227 -19.02 4.79 -27.58
CA ILE A 227 -17.91 4.84 -28.53
C ILE A 227 -18.08 6.14 -29.32
N ILE A 228 -17.08 7.01 -29.25
CA ILE A 228 -17.01 8.21 -30.10
C ILE A 228 -16.21 7.79 -31.33
N GLU A 229 -16.89 7.64 -32.47
CA GLU A 229 -16.26 7.58 -33.79
C GLU A 229 -15.75 8.98 -34.14
N LEU A 230 -14.50 9.04 -34.61
CA LEU A 230 -13.87 10.24 -35.14
C LEU A 230 -14.25 10.31 -36.61
N ASP A 231 -15.03 11.33 -36.99
CA ASP A 231 -15.23 11.68 -38.40
C ASP A 231 -13.98 12.43 -38.89
N ASP A 232 -13.35 11.88 -39.93
CA ASP A 232 -12.35 12.53 -40.75
C ASP A 232 -13.05 13.54 -41.70
N ASP A 233 -12.72 14.83 -41.57
CA ASP A 233 -12.75 15.85 -42.62
C ASP A 233 -11.82 17.03 -42.28
#